data_AF-A0A5N5MQ93-F1
#
_entry.id   AF-A0A5N5MQ93-F1
#
_cell.length_a   1.000
_cell.length_b   1.000
_cell.length_c   1.000
_cell.angle_alpha   90.00
_cell.angle_beta   90.00
_cell.angle_gamma   90.00
#
_symmetry.space_group_name_H-M   'P 1'
#
loop_
_entity.id
_entity.type
_entity.pdbx_description
1 polymer ?
#
loop_
_entity_poly.entity_id
_entity_poly.type
_entity_poly.pdbx_seq_one_letter_code
_entity_poly.pdbx_strand_id
1 'polypeptide(L)'
;MSLETTPLFHLKTVLQPSRRSTPSIPGLSSVHHRLIPFHLQVSVSQSFRAKKTIKPKETKIPAVLERGTAVTEKQSDPPVRIVSIVGAGSISPLKRAPWEEVMLHTAKRLKWVDEGYEMLVFTDDSYQSKDQTEILLKALSCADILLTVAVTDQESVKWIETESKIVPNIVCFDSSPNLVNKLGGSYVQNENSGTLFAKTFGISPLKKASDSMDVEQTVSEAWKRHNSDDIRFCLLVIINAYIRPVPILKNLRSKGFSTLNCMVKNCGPQILNCLLDPDCRKALQCLNKCSPVDQVCNYRCIASYESPNLEAFSLCVLQKNNCLELDAKIPEKPFVPPMAKFRGEDLSHETAEDLFVGWLGSLDWSWRVVAGQNPAYDQFPCQYQLFYRGKAKDSFWYEPVFQVKTLEGKVVWRRRKYRVKRGKIPGTFYFSVLDNGVVSNERWTIVDVSDDFSWGLFHYNGAARVAGQAYTGAVLASPDGAYPDEKESKRLASALEKCGIKEWELFTVDNCSCQDPPLGLPEGSSLHSAIDVKDQKWNST
;
A
#
# COMPACT_ATOMS: atom_id res chain seq x y z
N MET A 1 9.09 -32.96 -33.34
CA MET A 1 9.23 -34.31 -32.75
C MET A 1 8.09 -34.50 -31.78
N SER A 2 7.07 -35.21 -32.26
CA SER A 2 5.89 -35.64 -31.51
C SER A 2 6.27 -36.56 -30.36
N LEU A 3 5.42 -36.61 -29.34
CA LEU A 3 4.90 -37.87 -28.81
C LEU A 3 3.62 -37.59 -28.02
N GLU A 4 2.52 -37.96 -28.67
CA GLU A 4 1.18 -38.16 -28.12
C GLU A 4 1.20 -39.34 -27.14
N THR A 5 0.29 -39.34 -26.17
CA THR A 5 -0.45 -40.56 -25.77
C THR A 5 -1.74 -40.18 -25.05
N THR A 6 -2.87 -40.52 -25.65
CA THR A 6 -4.16 -40.83 -25.01
C THR A 6 -4.40 -42.34 -25.18
N PRO A 7 -5.18 -43.02 -24.31
CA PRO A 7 -6.60 -43.27 -24.65
C PRO A 7 -7.54 -43.21 -23.42
N LEU A 8 -8.73 -42.60 -23.49
CA LEU A 8 -10.03 -43.06 -24.02
C LEU A 8 -10.75 -44.11 -23.13
N PHE A 9 -11.79 -43.68 -22.40
CA PHE A 9 -13.00 -44.47 -22.16
C PHE A 9 -14.23 -43.54 -22.03
N HIS A 10 -15.17 -43.74 -22.95
CA HIS A 10 -16.52 -43.20 -22.96
C HIS A 10 -17.41 -44.00 -22.00
N LEU A 11 -18.26 -43.33 -21.21
CA LEU A 11 -19.58 -43.86 -20.88
C LEU A 11 -20.60 -42.71 -20.88
N LYS A 12 -21.54 -42.79 -21.82
CA LYS A 12 -22.77 -41.99 -21.85
C LYS A 12 -23.76 -42.64 -20.89
N THR A 13 -24.37 -41.87 -20.00
CA THR A 13 -25.69 -42.20 -19.48
C THR A 13 -26.52 -40.93 -19.29
N VAL A 14 -27.52 -40.83 -20.16
CA VAL A 14 -28.67 -39.91 -20.09
C VAL A 14 -29.54 -40.33 -18.92
N LEU A 15 -29.93 -39.40 -18.05
CA LEU A 15 -31.19 -39.46 -17.28
C LEU A 15 -31.50 -38.09 -16.64
N GLN A 16 -32.46 -37.39 -17.24
CA GLN A 16 -33.31 -36.44 -16.52
C GLN A 16 -34.21 -37.22 -15.55
N PRO A 17 -34.66 -36.59 -14.46
CA PRO A 17 -36.10 -36.48 -14.30
C PRO A 17 -36.59 -35.12 -13.76
N SER A 18 -37.54 -34.57 -14.51
CA SER A 18 -38.81 -33.96 -14.10
C SER A 18 -38.90 -33.13 -12.81
N ARG A 19 -39.30 -31.86 -13.05
CA ARG A 19 -40.29 -31.08 -12.31
C ARG A 19 -41.23 -31.90 -11.42
N ARG A 20 -41.35 -31.52 -10.15
CA ARG A 20 -42.64 -31.51 -9.44
C ARG A 20 -42.75 -30.27 -8.57
N SER A 21 -43.90 -29.64 -8.73
CA SER A 21 -44.37 -28.39 -8.15
C SER A 21 -45.23 -28.64 -6.91
N THR A 22 -45.26 -27.61 -6.04
CA THR A 22 -46.32 -27.21 -5.08
C THR A 22 -46.60 -28.09 -3.83
N PRO A 23 -47.19 -27.55 -2.73
CA PRO A 23 -47.74 -26.20 -2.51
C PRO A 23 -47.30 -25.47 -1.21
N SER A 24 -47.60 -24.18 -1.20
CA SER A 24 -47.69 -23.21 -0.09
C SER A 24 -48.88 -23.43 0.86
N ILE A 25 -48.97 -22.58 1.92
CA ILE A 25 -50.14 -22.13 2.75
C ILE A 25 -49.94 -22.47 4.26
N PRO A 26 -50.33 -21.64 5.28
CA PRO A 26 -50.08 -20.21 5.53
C PRO A 26 -49.86 -19.86 7.05
N GLY A 27 -49.55 -18.59 7.36
CA GLY A 27 -50.20 -17.80 8.43
C GLY A 27 -49.97 -18.10 9.93
N LEU A 28 -49.48 -17.10 10.68
CA LEU A 28 -50.13 -16.44 11.84
C LEU A 28 -49.14 -15.38 12.38
N SER A 29 -49.37 -14.09 12.17
CA SER A 29 -50.21 -13.16 12.97
C SER A 29 -49.42 -12.39 14.03
N SER A 30 -49.45 -11.07 13.84
CA SER A 30 -48.93 -9.99 14.68
C SER A 30 -49.66 -9.90 16.02
N VAL A 31 -48.94 -9.55 17.09
CA VAL A 31 -49.50 -8.83 18.25
C VAL A 31 -48.53 -7.75 18.72
N HIS A 32 -48.98 -6.50 18.65
CA HIS A 32 -48.43 -5.33 19.34
C HIS A 32 -48.62 -5.44 20.86
N HIS A 33 -47.67 -4.97 21.68
CA HIS A 33 -47.98 -4.12 22.86
C HIS A 33 -46.74 -3.36 23.42
N ARG A 34 -46.89 -2.04 23.42
CA ARG A 34 -46.39 -0.93 24.28
C ARG A 34 -45.34 -1.18 25.39
N LEU A 35 -44.19 -0.46 25.31
CA LEU A 35 -43.65 0.62 26.21
C LEU A 35 -44.39 0.85 27.56
N ILE A 36 -43.83 1.09 28.79
CA ILE A 36 -42.53 1.55 29.37
C ILE A 36 -42.49 1.14 30.91
N PRO A 37 -41.64 1.69 31.82
CA PRO A 37 -40.45 1.08 32.46
C PRO A 37 -40.61 0.78 33.98
N PHE A 38 -39.61 0.16 34.63
CA PHE A 38 -39.33 0.45 36.05
C PHE A 38 -37.84 0.34 36.42
N HIS A 39 -37.43 1.32 37.22
CA HIS A 39 -36.16 1.53 37.91
C HIS A 39 -35.76 0.37 38.84
N LEU A 40 -34.46 0.13 39.01
CA LEU A 40 -33.91 -0.33 40.28
C LEU A 40 -32.57 0.39 40.60
N GLN A 41 -32.59 1.23 41.63
CA GLN A 41 -31.43 1.73 42.37
C GLN A 41 -31.13 0.77 43.53
N VAL A 42 -29.86 0.43 43.76
CA VAL A 42 -29.32 -0.07 45.05
C VAL A 42 -27.84 0.35 45.08
N SER A 43 -27.51 1.54 45.59
CA SER A 43 -27.08 1.90 46.96
C SER A 43 -25.65 1.47 47.33
N VAL A 44 -24.85 2.49 47.68
CA VAL A 44 -23.48 2.46 48.20
C VAL A 44 -23.52 2.55 49.73
N SER A 45 -22.77 1.70 50.45
CA SER A 45 -22.09 2.02 51.73
C SER A 45 -21.27 0.79 52.22
N GLN A 46 -19.94 0.87 52.18
CA GLN A 46 -19.00 1.00 53.31
C GLN A 46 -19.01 -0.12 54.39
N SER A 47 -17.87 -0.81 54.55
CA SER A 47 -17.07 -0.73 55.79
C SER A 47 -15.73 -1.45 55.69
N PHE A 48 -14.79 -0.97 56.51
CA PHE A 48 -13.36 -1.24 56.57
C PHE A 48 -13.00 -2.59 57.22
N ARG A 49 -11.89 -3.20 56.78
CA ARG A 49 -11.01 -3.97 57.68
C ARG A 49 -9.56 -3.98 57.19
N ALA A 50 -8.65 -3.70 58.11
CA ALA A 50 -7.23 -3.47 57.88
C ALA A 50 -6.34 -4.72 58.12
N LYS A 51 -5.11 -4.61 57.61
CA LYS A 51 -3.84 -5.33 57.90
C LYS A 51 -3.52 -6.60 57.10
N LYS A 52 -2.52 -6.52 56.22
CA LYS A 52 -1.11 -6.86 56.56
C LYS A 52 -0.15 -6.53 55.41
N THR A 53 0.96 -5.91 55.82
CA THR A 53 2.09 -5.42 55.03
C THR A 53 3.03 -6.56 54.65
N ILE A 54 3.37 -6.69 53.37
CA ILE A 54 4.58 -7.40 52.90
C ILE A 54 5.19 -6.57 51.77
N LYS A 55 6.39 -6.02 52.01
CA LYS A 55 7.22 -5.33 51.01
C LYS A 55 7.93 -6.36 50.13
N PRO A 56 8.08 -6.09 48.82
CA PRO A 56 9.30 -6.47 48.12
C PRO A 56 9.98 -5.26 47.44
N LYS A 57 11.31 -5.35 47.42
CA LYS A 57 12.34 -4.43 46.96
C LYS A 57 12.03 -3.65 45.67
N GLU A 58 12.21 -2.33 45.75
CA GLU A 58 12.43 -1.46 44.60
C GLU A 58 13.69 -1.90 43.83
N THR A 59 13.52 -2.17 42.54
CA THR A 59 14.62 -2.23 41.59
C THR A 59 14.42 -1.07 40.63
N LYS A 60 15.26 -0.02 40.77
CA LYS A 60 15.23 1.17 39.92
C LYS A 60 15.66 0.79 38.51
N ILE A 61 14.72 0.83 37.57
CA ILE A 61 14.99 0.86 36.12
C ILE A 61 14.70 2.31 35.68
N PRO A 62 15.59 2.98 34.93
CA PRO A 62 15.41 4.39 34.60
C PRO A 62 14.18 4.58 33.71
N ALA A 63 13.23 5.37 34.22
CA ALA A 63 12.05 5.81 33.50
C ALA A 63 12.48 6.68 32.30
N VAL A 64 11.93 6.34 31.13
CA VAL A 64 11.90 7.19 29.96
C VAL A 64 11.19 8.48 30.36
N LEU A 65 11.90 9.60 30.26
CA LEU A 65 11.41 10.92 30.63
C LEU A 65 10.39 11.37 29.58
N GLU A 66 9.09 11.19 29.87
CA GLU A 66 8.01 11.89 29.19
C GLU A 66 8.14 13.40 29.49
N ARG A 67 8.49 14.20 28.48
CA ARG A 67 8.34 15.66 28.58
C ARG A 67 6.90 16.04 28.28
N GLY A 68 6.24 16.56 29.31
CA GLY A 68 4.93 17.18 29.22
C GLY A 68 4.91 18.36 28.23
N THR A 69 3.77 18.51 27.60
CA THR A 69 3.37 19.59 26.70
C THR A 69 3.54 20.97 27.33
N ALA A 70 4.57 21.68 26.89
CA ALA A 70 4.64 23.14 26.94
C ALA A 70 4.71 23.63 25.49
N VAL A 71 3.84 24.57 25.12
CA VAL A 71 3.78 25.21 23.81
C VAL A 71 5.13 25.92 23.59
N THR A 72 6.02 25.23 22.89
CA THR A 72 7.30 25.75 22.38
C THR A 72 7.12 25.85 20.88
N GLU A 73 7.54 26.98 20.31
CA GLU A 73 7.70 27.12 18.86
C GLU A 73 8.37 25.84 18.33
N LYS A 74 7.74 25.16 17.36
CA LYS A 74 8.27 23.92 16.81
C LYS A 74 9.62 24.22 16.17
N GLN A 75 10.70 23.98 16.92
CA GLN A 75 12.03 23.84 16.36
C GLN A 75 11.94 22.67 15.38
N SER A 76 12.10 22.93 14.09
CA SER A 76 12.06 21.88 13.07
C SER A 76 13.16 20.89 13.36
N ASP A 77 12.85 19.60 13.37
CA ASP A 77 13.85 18.55 13.54
C ASP A 77 15.00 18.74 12.51
N PRO A 78 16.27 18.48 12.88
CA PRO A 78 17.41 18.69 11.97
C PRO A 78 17.22 17.88 10.68
N PRO A 79 17.60 18.40 9.50
CA PRO A 79 17.39 17.70 8.24
C PRO A 79 18.14 16.37 8.20
N VAL A 80 17.57 15.38 7.52
CA VAL A 80 18.24 14.12 7.22
C VAL A 80 18.90 14.24 5.87
N ARG A 81 20.22 14.07 5.82
CA ARG A 81 21.03 14.26 4.63
C ARG A 81 21.47 12.92 4.04
N ILE A 82 21.10 12.69 2.79
CA ILE A 82 21.36 11.47 2.05
C ILE A 82 22.20 11.83 0.84
N VAL A 83 23.29 11.12 0.64
CA VAL A 83 24.07 11.16 -0.60
C VAL A 83 23.86 9.84 -1.31
N SER A 84 23.50 9.89 -2.59
CA SER A 84 23.48 8.70 -3.45
C SER A 84 24.52 8.84 -4.54
N ILE A 85 25.30 7.77 -4.73
CA ILE A 85 26.27 7.63 -5.81
C ILE A 85 25.82 6.45 -6.66
N VAL A 86 25.57 6.70 -7.94
CA VAL A 86 25.14 5.68 -8.91
C VAL A 86 26.23 5.40 -9.93
N GLY A 87 26.35 4.16 -10.41
CA GLY A 87 27.24 3.85 -11.52
C GLY A 87 26.90 4.69 -12.76
N ALA A 88 27.87 5.39 -13.34
CA ALA A 88 27.68 6.23 -14.51
C ALA A 88 27.12 5.42 -15.68
N GLY A 89 26.02 5.88 -16.28
CA GLY A 89 25.34 5.18 -17.38
C GLY A 89 24.67 3.84 -17.00
N SER A 90 24.62 3.51 -15.70
CA SER A 90 24.02 2.25 -15.25
C SER A 90 22.49 2.24 -15.37
N ILE A 91 21.94 1.05 -15.62
CA ILE A 91 20.52 0.84 -15.91
C ILE A 91 19.87 0.02 -14.78
N SER A 92 18.71 0.46 -14.33
CA SER A 92 17.94 -0.20 -13.29
C SER A 92 17.05 -1.32 -13.84
N PRO A 93 16.64 -2.30 -12.99
CA PRO A 93 15.63 -3.29 -13.35
C PRO A 93 14.22 -2.69 -13.48
N LEU A 94 14.01 -1.42 -13.16
CA LEU A 94 12.71 -0.74 -13.25
C LEU A 94 12.45 -0.33 -14.71
N LYS A 95 12.03 -1.30 -15.52
CA LYS A 95 11.81 -1.16 -16.97
C LYS A 95 12.97 -0.47 -17.70
N ARG A 96 14.21 -0.76 -17.28
CA ARG A 96 15.44 -0.22 -17.88
C ARG A 96 15.62 1.29 -17.74
N ALA A 97 14.98 1.94 -16.77
CA ALA A 97 15.24 3.34 -16.46
C ALA A 97 16.69 3.53 -15.95
N PRO A 98 17.39 4.62 -16.32
CA PRO A 98 18.71 4.93 -15.76
C PRO A 98 18.66 5.07 -14.23
N TRP A 99 19.66 4.53 -13.52
CA TRP A 99 19.68 4.60 -12.05
C TRP A 99 19.72 6.04 -11.52
N GLU A 100 20.39 6.95 -12.24
CA GLU A 100 20.41 8.37 -11.92
C GLU A 100 18.99 8.96 -11.90
N GLU A 101 18.17 8.69 -12.93
CA GLU A 101 16.79 9.15 -12.98
C GLU A 101 15.96 8.56 -11.84
N VAL A 102 16.14 7.26 -11.54
CA VAL A 102 15.43 6.61 -10.43
C VAL A 102 15.79 7.24 -9.09
N MET A 103 17.06 7.55 -8.83
CA MET A 103 17.49 8.17 -7.58
C MET A 103 17.05 9.63 -7.47
N LEU A 104 17.08 10.40 -8.55
CA LEU A 104 16.54 11.77 -8.58
C LEU A 104 15.03 11.77 -8.30
N HIS A 105 14.32 10.80 -8.87
CA HIS A 105 12.90 10.61 -8.60
C HIS A 105 12.63 10.22 -7.14
N THR A 106 13.39 9.27 -6.59
CA THR A 106 13.32 8.90 -5.16
C THR A 106 13.57 10.11 -4.26
N ALA A 107 14.56 10.94 -4.58
CA ALA A 107 14.87 12.17 -3.84
C ALA A 107 13.67 13.13 -3.78
N LYS A 108 12.98 13.33 -4.90
CA LYS A 108 11.75 14.13 -4.96
C LYS A 108 10.64 13.52 -4.09
N ARG A 109 10.47 12.19 -4.14
CA ARG A 109 9.41 11.47 -3.40
C ARG A 109 9.65 11.37 -1.90
N LEU A 110 10.90 11.42 -1.43
CA LEU A 110 11.22 11.49 0.00
C LEU A 110 10.70 12.77 0.65
N LYS A 111 10.74 13.90 -0.07
CA LYS A 111 10.18 15.19 0.39
C LYS A 111 8.67 15.19 0.59
N TRP A 112 7.97 14.18 0.07
CA TRP A 112 6.54 13.99 0.33
C TRP A 112 6.27 13.37 1.70
N VAL A 113 7.24 12.63 2.24
CA VAL A 113 7.19 12.05 3.58
C VAL A 113 7.59 13.11 4.60
N ASP A 114 8.69 13.81 4.36
CA ASP A 114 9.20 14.86 5.24
C ASP A 114 10.03 15.86 4.42
N GLU A 115 9.72 17.16 4.53
CA GLU A 115 10.45 18.21 3.79
C GLU A 115 11.90 18.35 4.24
N GLY A 116 12.23 17.90 5.46
CA GLY A 116 13.59 17.87 5.98
C GLY A 116 14.44 16.71 5.46
N TYR A 117 13.92 15.86 4.57
CA TYR A 117 14.72 14.84 3.89
C TYR A 117 15.39 15.42 2.64
N GLU A 118 16.71 15.55 2.69
CA GLU A 118 17.55 16.11 1.65
C GLU A 118 18.37 14.99 1.03
N MET A 119 18.15 14.70 -0.25
CA MET A 119 18.91 13.70 -0.99
C MET A 119 19.59 14.33 -2.20
N LEU A 120 20.92 14.19 -2.28
CA LEU A 120 21.74 14.57 -3.43
C LEU A 120 22.15 13.31 -4.19
N VAL A 121 22.15 13.39 -5.52
CA VAL A 121 22.45 12.27 -6.42
C VAL A 121 23.66 12.65 -7.26
N PHE A 122 24.65 11.76 -7.29
CA PHE A 122 25.88 11.88 -8.07
C PHE A 122 26.12 10.61 -8.85
N THR A 123 26.88 10.70 -9.93
CA THR A 123 27.46 9.55 -10.63
C THR A 123 28.82 9.20 -10.04
N ASP A 124 29.23 7.94 -10.18
CA ASP A 124 30.49 7.45 -9.63
C ASP A 124 31.74 8.01 -10.31
N ASP A 125 31.61 8.67 -11.47
CA ASP A 125 32.65 9.44 -12.15
C ASP A 125 32.72 10.93 -11.72
N SER A 126 31.83 11.38 -10.83
CA SER A 126 31.78 12.78 -10.37
C SER A 126 33.06 13.26 -9.69
N TYR A 127 33.89 12.34 -9.17
CA TYR A 127 35.20 12.67 -8.56
C TYR A 127 36.27 13.08 -9.59
N GLN A 128 36.01 12.92 -10.88
CA GLN A 128 36.97 13.25 -11.94
C GLN A 128 36.94 14.75 -12.29
N SER A 129 35.85 15.45 -11.98
CA SER A 129 35.71 16.89 -12.15
C SER A 129 35.98 17.63 -10.85
N LYS A 130 36.89 18.61 -10.86
CA LYS A 130 37.31 19.34 -9.65
C LYS A 130 36.12 19.96 -8.91
N ASP A 131 35.21 20.61 -9.64
CA ASP A 131 34.06 21.31 -9.07
C ASP A 131 33.05 20.33 -8.47
N GLN A 132 32.76 19.23 -9.17
CA GLN A 132 31.83 18.19 -8.69
C GLN A 132 32.39 17.44 -7.48
N THR A 133 33.70 17.19 -7.48
CA THR A 133 34.40 16.55 -6.35
C THR A 133 34.29 17.37 -5.08
N GLU A 134 34.49 18.68 -5.15
CA GLU A 134 34.39 19.56 -3.98
C GLU A 134 32.96 19.55 -3.40
N ILE A 135 31.94 19.57 -4.26
CA ILE A 135 30.53 19.48 -3.87
C ILE A 135 30.25 18.12 -3.21
N LEU A 136 30.72 17.03 -3.81
CA LEU A 136 30.51 15.67 -3.32
C LEU A 136 31.20 15.44 -1.97
N LEU A 137 32.46 15.87 -1.81
CA LEU A 137 33.18 15.76 -0.54
C LEU A 137 32.47 16.56 0.58
N LYS A 138 32.00 17.78 0.26
CA LYS A 138 31.21 18.57 1.20
C LYS A 138 29.92 17.86 1.58
N ALA A 139 29.20 17.28 0.62
CA ALA A 139 28.00 16.51 0.88
C ALA A 139 28.28 15.29 1.78
N LEU A 140 29.31 14.49 1.46
CA LEU A 140 29.72 13.32 2.27
C LEU A 140 30.11 13.69 3.70
N SER A 141 30.78 14.83 3.90
CA SER A 141 31.22 15.29 5.24
C SER A 141 30.07 15.53 6.23
N CYS A 142 28.85 15.69 5.72
CA CYS A 142 27.67 16.00 6.50
C CYS A 142 26.50 15.03 6.25
N ALA A 143 26.75 13.93 5.53
CA ALA A 143 25.75 12.95 5.20
C ALA A 143 25.44 12.03 6.40
N ASP A 144 24.16 11.77 6.62
CA ASP A 144 23.71 10.76 7.57
C ASP A 144 23.66 9.37 6.91
N ILE A 145 23.38 9.33 5.60
CA ILE A 145 23.29 8.11 4.80
C ILE A 145 24.06 8.29 3.49
N LEU A 146 24.89 7.30 3.15
CA LEU A 146 25.43 7.10 1.81
C LEU A 146 24.77 5.86 1.18
N LEU A 147 24.15 6.05 0.03
CA LEU A 147 23.55 5.00 -0.79
C LEU A 147 24.38 4.82 -2.06
N THR A 148 25.04 3.67 -2.22
CA THR A 148 25.73 3.34 -3.49
C THR A 148 24.90 2.35 -4.29
N VAL A 149 24.72 2.61 -5.60
CA VAL A 149 23.91 1.77 -6.48
C VAL A 149 24.66 1.51 -7.79
N ALA A 150 24.80 0.25 -8.18
CA ALA A 150 25.45 -0.15 -9.44
C ALA A 150 26.89 0.38 -9.64
N VAL A 151 27.61 0.67 -8.56
CA VAL A 151 29.00 1.15 -8.62
C VAL A 151 29.94 -0.04 -8.72
N THR A 152 30.59 -0.21 -9.88
CA THR A 152 31.44 -1.38 -10.16
C THR A 152 32.85 -1.02 -10.64
N ASP A 153 33.07 0.23 -11.06
CA ASP A 153 34.39 0.69 -11.44
C ASP A 153 35.36 0.68 -10.26
N GLN A 154 36.58 0.16 -10.47
CA GLN A 154 37.52 -0.08 -9.39
C GLN A 154 38.16 1.19 -8.84
N GLU A 155 38.30 2.25 -9.65
CA GLU A 155 38.80 3.54 -9.18
C GLU A 155 37.73 4.23 -8.34
N SER A 156 36.50 4.26 -8.84
CA SER A 156 35.33 4.77 -8.11
C SER A 156 35.15 4.07 -6.77
N VAL A 157 35.22 2.73 -6.73
CA VAL A 157 35.09 1.93 -5.50
C VAL A 157 36.13 2.34 -4.46
N LYS A 158 37.41 2.43 -4.85
CA LYS A 158 38.49 2.82 -3.94
C LYS A 158 38.34 4.25 -3.43
N TRP A 159 37.91 5.15 -4.32
CA TRP A 159 37.67 6.54 -3.97
C TRP A 159 36.54 6.66 -2.94
N ILE A 160 35.40 6.02 -3.19
CA ILE A 160 34.26 6.01 -2.27
C ILE A 160 34.66 5.43 -0.93
N GLU A 161 35.32 4.27 -0.90
CA GLU A 161 35.77 3.63 0.35
C GLU A 161 36.70 4.55 1.18
N THR A 162 37.51 5.36 0.51
CA THR A 162 38.42 6.31 1.17
C THR A 162 37.67 7.48 1.78
N GLU A 163 36.79 8.11 1.00
CA GLU A 163 36.15 9.38 1.35
C GLU A 163 34.86 9.22 2.18
N SER A 164 34.22 8.05 2.16
CA SER A 164 32.96 7.82 2.86
C SER A 164 33.10 7.33 4.31
N LYS A 165 34.33 7.20 4.84
CA LYS A 165 34.59 6.58 6.15
C LYS A 165 33.84 7.23 7.31
N ILE A 166 33.63 8.55 7.23
CA ILE A 166 32.95 9.33 8.26
C ILE A 166 31.43 9.12 8.28
N VAL A 167 30.83 8.68 7.16
CA VAL A 167 29.38 8.50 7.04
C VAL A 167 28.94 7.34 7.97
N PRO A 168 27.96 7.56 8.86
CA PRO A 168 27.58 6.55 9.86
C PRO A 168 26.78 5.40 9.27
N ASN A 169 25.99 5.65 8.22
CA ASN A 169 25.17 4.65 7.55
C ASN A 169 25.53 4.59 6.05
N ILE A 170 26.07 3.47 5.59
CA ILE A 170 26.43 3.20 4.20
C ILE A 170 25.68 1.94 3.77
N VAL A 171 24.92 2.03 2.69
CA VAL A 171 24.24 0.86 2.10
C VAL A 171 24.56 0.79 0.62
N CYS A 172 24.95 -0.41 0.18
CA CYS A 172 25.44 -0.69 -1.15
C CYS A 172 24.52 -1.71 -1.82
N PHE A 173 23.95 -1.34 -2.96
CA PHE A 173 23.12 -2.22 -3.76
C PHE A 173 23.66 -2.39 -5.16
N ASP A 174 23.59 -3.62 -5.66
CA ASP A 174 24.04 -3.98 -7.02
C ASP A 174 25.46 -3.46 -7.36
N SER A 175 26.27 -3.20 -6.33
CA SER A 175 27.59 -2.57 -6.41
C SER A 175 28.68 -3.59 -6.10
N SER A 176 29.94 -3.19 -6.29
CA SER A 176 31.11 -4.02 -6.00
C SER A 176 31.08 -4.60 -4.58
N PRO A 177 31.41 -5.89 -4.38
CA PRO A 177 31.45 -6.51 -3.05
C PRO A 177 32.49 -5.90 -2.11
N ASN A 178 33.42 -5.08 -2.64
CA ASN A 178 34.38 -4.32 -1.83
C ASN A 178 33.71 -3.15 -1.08
N LEU A 179 32.55 -2.67 -1.54
CA LEU A 179 31.77 -1.65 -0.84
C LEU A 179 30.89 -2.33 0.21
N VAL A 180 31.32 -2.27 1.47
CA VAL A 180 30.67 -2.97 2.58
C VAL A 180 29.61 -2.09 3.27
N ASN A 181 28.46 -2.68 3.60
CA ASN A 181 27.42 -2.03 4.36
C ASN A 181 27.91 -1.64 5.77
N LYS A 182 27.51 -0.46 6.21
CA LYS A 182 27.79 0.09 7.54
C LYS A 182 26.50 0.67 8.10
N LEU A 183 26.09 0.28 9.29
CA LEU A 183 24.87 0.79 9.92
C LEU A 183 25.16 1.20 11.35
N GLY A 184 24.69 2.39 11.76
CA GLY A 184 24.92 2.93 13.10
C GLY A 184 26.41 3.05 13.46
N GLY A 185 27.28 3.28 12.47
CA GLY A 185 28.73 3.38 12.66
C GLY A 185 29.50 2.06 12.61
N SER A 186 28.83 0.91 12.49
CA SER A 186 29.46 -0.42 12.51
C SER A 186 29.28 -1.13 11.17
N TYR A 187 30.34 -1.79 10.67
CA TYR A 187 30.24 -2.61 9.45
C TYR A 187 29.40 -3.85 9.70
N VAL A 188 28.53 -4.17 8.74
CA VAL A 188 27.69 -5.37 8.80
C VAL A 188 28.48 -6.52 8.17
N GLN A 189 28.72 -7.58 8.93
CA GLN A 189 29.48 -8.73 8.43
C GLN A 189 28.56 -9.63 7.59
N ASN A 190 28.92 -9.85 6.32
CA ASN A 190 28.35 -10.92 5.51
C ASN A 190 28.84 -12.27 6.04
N GLU A 191 27.94 -13.15 6.51
CA GLU A 191 28.25 -14.51 6.96
C GLU A 191 28.64 -15.48 5.83
N ASN A 192 29.47 -15.05 4.86
CA ASN A 192 30.00 -15.93 3.82
C ASN A 192 31.50 -16.25 3.94
N SER A 193 32.14 -15.93 5.07
CA SER A 193 33.46 -16.48 5.41
C SER A 193 33.38 -17.29 6.70
N GLY A 194 33.30 -18.61 6.56
CA GLY A 194 33.52 -19.52 7.68
C GLY A 194 34.91 -19.32 8.26
N THR A 195 35.01 -18.62 9.39
CA THR A 195 36.20 -18.62 10.23
C THR A 195 35.80 -18.96 11.66
N LEU A 196 36.20 -20.17 12.05
CA LEU A 196 36.08 -20.84 13.35
C LEU A 196 36.78 -20.13 14.53
N PHE A 197 36.78 -18.79 14.59
CA PHE A 197 37.57 -18.03 15.58
C PHE A 197 36.78 -17.06 16.48
N ALA A 198 35.45 -16.99 16.37
CA ALA A 198 34.62 -16.10 17.20
C ALA A 198 34.12 -16.72 18.53
N LYS A 199 34.57 -17.93 18.90
CA LYS A 199 34.07 -18.65 20.11
C LYS A 199 34.86 -18.41 21.40
N THR A 200 35.91 -17.58 21.41
CA THR A 200 36.85 -17.55 22.56
C THR A 200 36.93 -16.28 23.38
N PHE A 201 36.20 -15.20 23.06
CA PHE A 201 36.19 -14.02 23.94
C PHE A 201 34.78 -13.44 24.13
N GLY A 202 34.16 -13.82 25.26
CA GLY A 202 32.86 -13.32 25.71
C GLY A 202 32.90 -11.87 26.18
N ILE A 203 32.84 -10.94 25.23
CA ILE A 203 32.56 -9.51 25.48
C ILE A 203 31.32 -9.15 24.67
N SER A 204 30.19 -8.93 25.33
CA SER A 204 28.87 -8.69 24.73
C SER A 204 28.79 -7.48 23.76
N PRO A 205 28.55 -7.70 22.45
CA PRO A 205 28.00 -6.71 21.51
C PRO A 205 26.67 -7.23 20.89
N LEU A 206 26.12 -8.32 21.43
CA LEU A 206 25.19 -9.22 20.73
C LEU A 206 23.86 -8.56 20.33
N LYS A 207 23.42 -7.52 21.06
CA LYS A 207 22.12 -6.87 20.83
C LYS A 207 22.13 -5.81 19.72
N LYS A 208 23.25 -5.08 19.52
CA LYS A 208 23.37 -4.13 18.39
C LYS A 208 23.65 -4.83 17.06
N ALA A 209 24.36 -5.96 17.12
CA ALA A 209 24.62 -6.79 15.95
C ALA A 209 23.33 -7.42 15.40
N SER A 210 22.47 -7.98 16.26
CA SER A 210 21.17 -8.55 15.84
C SER A 210 20.26 -7.51 15.19
N ASP A 211 20.13 -6.33 15.80
CA ASP A 211 19.22 -5.29 15.31
C ASP A 211 19.67 -4.74 13.94
N SER A 212 20.99 -4.67 13.70
CA SER A 212 21.53 -4.21 12.41
C SER A 212 21.40 -5.25 11.30
N MET A 213 21.50 -6.54 11.65
CA MET A 213 21.24 -7.65 10.72
C MET A 213 19.76 -7.68 10.31
N ASP A 214 18.84 -7.47 11.26
CA ASP A 214 17.40 -7.43 10.97
C ASP A 214 17.04 -6.27 10.03
N VAL A 215 17.65 -5.09 10.23
CA VAL A 215 17.48 -3.93 9.35
C VAL A 215 18.05 -4.22 7.97
N GLU A 216 19.27 -4.76 7.87
CA GLU A 216 19.88 -5.10 6.58
C GLU A 216 19.05 -6.15 5.83
N GLN A 217 18.57 -7.19 6.50
CA GLN A 217 17.71 -8.20 5.89
C GLN A 217 16.42 -7.57 5.34
N THR A 218 15.74 -6.75 6.14
CA THR A 218 14.51 -6.07 5.74
C THR A 218 14.74 -5.20 4.50
N VAL A 219 15.84 -4.44 4.50
CA VAL A 219 16.23 -3.56 3.40
C VAL A 219 16.62 -4.36 2.15
N SER A 220 17.36 -5.46 2.29
CA SER A 220 17.74 -6.34 1.18
C SER A 220 16.54 -7.04 0.55
N GLU A 221 15.60 -7.53 1.35
CA GLU A 221 14.36 -8.15 0.88
C GLU A 221 13.48 -7.15 0.12
N ALA A 222 13.37 -5.91 0.61
CA ALA A 222 12.66 -4.84 -0.08
C ALA A 222 13.34 -4.49 -1.41
N TRP A 223 14.66 -4.31 -1.43
CA TRP A 223 15.41 -3.98 -2.65
C TRP A 223 15.20 -5.01 -3.79
N LYS A 224 15.17 -6.31 -3.44
CA LYS A 224 14.97 -7.41 -4.39
C LYS A 224 13.60 -7.42 -5.07
N ARG A 225 12.63 -6.63 -4.59
CA ARG A 225 11.31 -6.50 -5.22
C ARG A 225 11.29 -5.51 -6.39
N HIS A 226 12.40 -4.82 -6.65
CA HIS A 226 12.62 -4.01 -7.86
C HIS A 226 11.50 -3.02 -8.21
N ASN A 227 11.09 -2.21 -7.22
CA ASN A 227 10.13 -1.12 -7.42
C ASN A 227 10.53 0.14 -6.63
N SER A 228 10.01 1.29 -7.06
CA SER A 228 10.41 2.60 -6.51
C SER A 228 9.94 2.84 -5.09
N ASP A 229 8.77 2.31 -4.71
CA ASP A 229 8.27 2.43 -3.35
C ASP A 229 9.17 1.69 -2.36
N ASP A 230 9.71 0.54 -2.75
CA ASP A 230 10.64 -0.22 -1.93
C ASP A 230 12.03 0.42 -1.82
N ILE A 231 12.52 1.08 -2.88
CA ILE A 231 13.74 1.90 -2.79
C ILE A 231 13.57 2.99 -1.73
N ARG A 232 12.44 3.71 -1.78
CA ARG A 232 12.13 4.73 -0.77
C ARG A 232 11.96 4.11 0.61
N PHE A 233 11.28 2.97 0.71
CA PHE A 233 11.09 2.25 1.96
C PHE A 233 12.41 1.85 2.62
N CYS A 234 13.39 1.37 1.84
CA CYS A 234 14.74 1.04 2.33
C CYS A 234 15.35 2.22 3.09
N LEU A 235 15.31 3.42 2.49
CA LEU A 235 15.81 4.64 3.12
C LEU A 235 15.03 5.00 4.38
N LEU A 236 13.69 4.93 4.35
CA LEU A 236 12.86 5.23 5.52
C LEU A 236 13.15 4.28 6.70
N VAL A 237 13.42 3.00 6.44
CA VAL A 237 13.78 2.02 7.48
C VAL A 237 15.09 2.41 8.15
N ILE A 238 16.11 2.78 7.36
CA ILE A 238 17.42 3.20 7.89
C ILE A 238 17.27 4.48 8.73
N ILE A 239 16.51 5.46 8.22
CA ILE A 239 16.22 6.71 8.94
C ILE A 239 15.56 6.39 10.29
N ASN A 240 14.52 5.54 10.28
CA ASN A 240 13.79 5.17 11.48
C ASN A 240 14.65 4.43 12.52
N ALA A 241 15.57 3.57 12.05
CA ALA A 241 16.41 2.75 12.91
C ALA A 241 17.57 3.54 13.53
N TYR A 242 18.19 4.45 12.79
CA TYR A 242 19.48 5.04 13.17
C TYR A 242 19.50 6.57 13.33
N ILE A 243 18.50 7.28 12.81
CA ILE A 243 18.52 8.75 12.77
C ILE A 243 17.39 9.31 13.62
N ARG A 244 16.14 9.10 13.21
CA ARG A 244 14.95 9.56 13.95
C ARG A 244 13.70 8.77 13.58
N PRO A 245 12.71 8.63 14.48
CA PRO A 245 11.48 7.92 14.18
C PRO A 245 10.76 8.46 12.93
N VAL A 246 10.31 7.54 12.08
CA VAL A 246 9.55 7.86 10.86
C VAL A 246 8.07 7.53 11.11
N PRO A 247 7.15 8.52 11.16
CA PRO A 247 5.76 8.28 11.56
C PRO A 247 5.03 7.22 10.72
N ILE A 248 5.26 7.19 9.40
CA ILE A 248 4.64 6.21 8.49
C ILE A 248 5.13 4.77 8.73
N LEU A 249 6.26 4.59 9.43
CA LEU A 249 6.80 3.28 9.79
C LEU A 249 6.44 2.85 11.21
N LYS A 250 5.58 3.59 11.93
CA LYS A 250 5.18 3.23 13.29
C LYS A 250 4.59 1.82 13.31
N ASN A 251 5.36 0.87 13.85
CA ASN A 251 5.09 -0.58 13.80
C ASN A 251 3.61 -0.94 13.95
N LEU A 252 3.08 -1.57 12.91
CA LEU A 252 1.68 -1.97 12.79
C LEU A 252 1.37 -3.32 13.46
N ARG A 253 2.32 -3.85 14.25
CA ARG A 253 2.18 -5.11 15.00
C ARG A 253 2.00 -4.84 16.48
N SER A 254 1.18 -5.67 17.12
CA SER A 254 0.85 -5.63 18.56
C SER A 254 2.09 -5.45 19.42
N LYS A 255 2.12 -4.37 20.21
CA LYS A 255 3.18 -4.11 21.18
C LYS A 255 2.68 -4.47 22.58
N GLY A 256 2.80 -5.76 22.92
CA GLY A 256 2.77 -6.22 24.31
C GLY A 256 1.41 -6.64 24.89
N PHE A 257 1.41 -6.85 26.21
CA PHE A 257 0.28 -7.41 26.97
C PHE A 257 -0.99 -6.55 26.94
N SER A 258 -0.87 -5.23 26.74
CA SER A 258 -2.01 -4.30 26.66
C SER A 258 -2.89 -4.58 25.43
N THR A 259 -2.28 -4.79 24.26
CA THR A 259 -2.98 -5.14 23.03
C THR A 259 -3.74 -6.46 23.18
N LEU A 260 -3.08 -7.50 23.71
CA LEU A 260 -3.71 -8.80 23.93
C LEU A 260 -4.88 -8.71 24.92
N ASN A 261 -4.73 -7.93 25.99
CA ASN A 261 -5.80 -7.70 26.96
C ASN A 261 -7.00 -6.98 26.31
N CYS A 262 -6.76 -5.96 25.47
CA CYS A 262 -7.83 -5.30 24.72
C CYS A 262 -8.58 -6.28 23.81
N MET A 263 -7.85 -7.08 23.04
CA MET A 263 -8.42 -8.05 22.10
C MET A 263 -9.27 -9.09 22.85
N VAL A 264 -8.73 -9.73 23.88
CA VAL A 264 -9.44 -10.77 24.63
C VAL A 264 -10.67 -10.22 25.34
N LYS A 265 -10.56 -9.03 25.96
CA LYS A 265 -11.66 -8.41 26.71
C LYS A 265 -12.83 -7.96 25.81
N ASN A 266 -12.53 -7.36 24.66
CA ASN A 266 -13.56 -6.72 23.81
C ASN A 266 -13.99 -7.56 22.61
N CYS A 267 -13.16 -8.51 22.16
CA CYS A 267 -13.34 -9.23 20.89
C CYS A 267 -13.21 -10.75 21.03
N GLY A 268 -13.28 -11.29 22.26
CA GLY A 268 -13.14 -12.74 22.54
C GLY A 268 -13.96 -13.65 21.61
N PRO A 269 -15.27 -13.41 21.39
CA PRO A 269 -16.07 -14.22 20.47
C PRO A 269 -15.57 -14.20 19.03
N GLN A 270 -15.21 -13.02 18.51
CA GLN A 270 -14.71 -12.86 17.13
C GLN A 270 -13.35 -13.53 16.96
N ILE A 271 -12.49 -13.45 17.98
CA ILE A 271 -11.20 -14.16 18.03
C ILE A 271 -11.44 -15.67 17.96
N LEU A 272 -12.32 -16.20 18.82
CA LEU A 272 -12.61 -17.63 18.85
C LEU A 272 -13.18 -18.11 17.50
N ASN A 273 -14.14 -17.39 16.93
CA ASN A 273 -14.72 -17.73 15.63
C ASN A 273 -13.69 -17.70 14.51
N CYS A 274 -12.80 -16.71 14.50
CA CYS A 274 -11.69 -16.67 13.54
C CYS A 274 -10.72 -17.85 13.73
N LEU A 275 -10.38 -18.23 14.96
CA LEU A 275 -9.51 -19.37 15.23
C LEU A 275 -10.15 -20.72 14.87
N LEU A 276 -11.47 -20.81 14.87
CA LEU A 276 -12.20 -22.00 14.40
C LEU A 276 -12.37 -22.03 12.88
N ASP A 277 -12.29 -20.89 12.21
CA ASP A 277 -12.33 -20.77 10.75
C ASP A 277 -10.96 -21.07 10.11
N PRO A 278 -10.84 -22.10 9.25
CA PRO A 278 -9.58 -22.41 8.57
C PRO A 278 -8.99 -21.25 7.77
N ASP A 279 -9.82 -20.49 7.05
CA ASP A 279 -9.34 -19.42 6.18
C ASP A 279 -8.91 -18.21 7.01
N CYS A 280 -9.67 -17.82 8.03
CA CYS A 280 -9.23 -16.77 8.96
C CYS A 280 -7.90 -17.11 9.65
N ARG A 281 -7.70 -18.37 10.09
CA ARG A 281 -6.39 -18.80 10.64
C ARG A 281 -5.25 -18.67 9.63
N LYS A 282 -5.46 -19.09 8.39
CA LYS A 282 -4.45 -18.95 7.32
C LYS A 282 -4.15 -17.48 7.05
N ALA A 283 -5.16 -16.62 7.04
CA ALA A 283 -4.99 -15.17 6.91
C ALA A 283 -4.10 -14.62 8.01
N LEU A 284 -4.39 -14.91 9.29
CA LEU A 284 -3.60 -14.45 10.42
C LEU A 284 -2.15 -14.99 10.38
N GLN A 285 -1.97 -16.26 10.02
CA GLN A 285 -0.64 -16.87 9.87
C GLN A 285 0.15 -16.23 8.73
N CYS A 286 -0.50 -15.91 7.62
CA CYS A 286 0.10 -15.23 6.48
C CYS A 286 0.52 -13.80 6.84
N LEU A 287 -0.38 -13.02 7.44
CA LEU A 287 -0.13 -11.64 7.88
C LEU A 287 1.02 -11.55 8.89
N ASN A 288 1.15 -12.52 9.81
CA ASN A 288 2.26 -12.59 10.75
C ASN A 288 3.62 -12.82 10.08
N LYS A 289 3.67 -13.28 8.83
CA LYS A 289 4.90 -13.42 8.05
C LYS A 289 5.20 -12.19 7.20
N CYS A 290 4.21 -11.39 6.83
CA CYS A 290 4.39 -10.16 6.08
C CYS A 290 5.03 -9.05 6.91
N SER A 291 6.02 -8.35 6.38
CA SER A 291 6.46 -7.09 7.02
C SER A 291 5.24 -6.17 7.25
N PRO A 292 5.11 -5.50 8.41
CA PRO A 292 3.89 -4.73 8.72
C PRO A 292 3.56 -3.64 7.70
N VAL A 293 4.60 -3.15 7.03
CA VAL A 293 4.58 -2.06 6.06
C VAL A 293 4.57 -2.56 4.60
N ASP A 294 4.63 -3.89 4.39
CA ASP A 294 4.50 -4.51 3.07
C ASP A 294 3.03 -4.64 2.69
N GLN A 295 2.49 -3.61 2.06
CA GLN A 295 1.07 -3.56 1.67
C GLN A 295 0.70 -4.68 0.69
N VAL A 296 1.60 -5.04 -0.23
CA VAL A 296 1.36 -6.09 -1.22
C VAL A 296 1.17 -7.44 -0.52
N CYS A 297 2.09 -7.80 0.38
CA CYS A 297 1.98 -9.05 1.14
C CYS A 297 0.71 -9.07 2.00
N ASN A 298 0.45 -7.98 2.74
CA ASN A 298 -0.70 -7.90 3.63
C ASN A 298 -2.03 -8.04 2.89
N TYR A 299 -2.21 -7.24 1.82
CA TYR A 299 -3.45 -7.28 1.05
C TYR A 299 -3.63 -8.60 0.31
N ARG A 300 -2.55 -9.19 -0.23
CA ARG A 300 -2.59 -10.52 -0.86
C ARG A 300 -3.01 -11.62 0.12
N CYS A 301 -2.52 -11.60 1.36
CA CYS A 301 -2.98 -12.52 2.40
C CYS A 301 -4.49 -12.39 2.63
N ILE A 302 -4.98 -11.15 2.83
CA ILE A 302 -6.40 -10.88 3.09
C ILE A 302 -7.25 -11.34 1.91
N ALA A 303 -6.91 -10.92 0.69
CA ALA A 303 -7.67 -11.24 -0.51
C ALA A 303 -7.66 -12.74 -0.86
N SER A 304 -6.63 -13.49 -0.44
CA SER A 304 -6.56 -14.95 -0.63
C SER A 304 -7.48 -15.72 0.33
N TYR A 305 -7.69 -15.19 1.54
CA TYR A 305 -8.35 -15.90 2.65
C TYR A 305 -9.57 -15.17 3.23
N GLU A 306 -10.10 -14.19 2.50
CA GLU A 306 -11.25 -13.40 2.92
C GLU A 306 -12.44 -14.28 3.30
N SER A 307 -12.92 -14.09 4.53
CA SER A 307 -14.06 -14.80 5.10
C SER A 307 -14.87 -13.86 6.01
N PRO A 308 -16.16 -14.14 6.27
CA PRO A 308 -16.96 -13.33 7.20
C PRO A 308 -16.38 -13.28 8.62
N ASN A 309 -15.69 -14.34 9.06
CA ASN A 309 -15.06 -14.38 10.38
C ASN A 309 -13.80 -13.51 10.44
N LEU A 310 -13.01 -13.46 9.36
CA LEU A 310 -11.90 -12.52 9.23
C LEU A 310 -12.38 -11.07 9.25
N GLU A 311 -13.44 -10.77 8.50
CA GLU A 311 -14.05 -9.44 8.49
C GLU A 311 -14.52 -9.03 9.89
N ALA A 312 -15.27 -9.91 10.58
CA ALA A 312 -15.78 -9.64 11.92
C ALA A 312 -14.65 -9.48 12.96
N PHE A 313 -13.59 -10.28 12.85
CA PHE A 313 -12.39 -10.16 13.67
C PHE A 313 -11.72 -8.80 13.48
N SER A 314 -11.38 -8.44 12.24
CA SER A 314 -10.74 -7.18 11.89
C SER A 314 -11.59 -5.97 12.29
N LEU A 315 -12.90 -6.04 12.06
CA LEU A 315 -13.86 -5.01 12.47
C LEU A 315 -13.85 -4.79 13.98
N CYS A 316 -13.82 -5.86 14.77
CA CYS A 316 -13.79 -5.72 16.22
C CYS A 316 -12.46 -5.16 16.72
N VAL A 317 -11.36 -5.78 16.29
CA VAL A 317 -10.01 -5.53 16.83
C VAL A 317 -9.45 -4.19 16.37
N LEU A 318 -9.57 -3.88 15.07
CA LEU A 318 -8.99 -2.68 14.47
C LEU A 318 -10.00 -1.53 14.49
N GLN A 319 -11.19 -1.75 13.95
CA GLN A 319 -12.09 -0.64 13.63
C GLN A 319 -12.93 -0.17 14.83
N LYS A 320 -13.44 -1.08 15.66
CA LYS A 320 -14.31 -0.72 16.79
C LYS A 320 -13.52 -0.39 18.06
N ASN A 321 -12.48 -1.16 18.36
CA ASN A 321 -11.73 -1.02 19.60
C ASN A 321 -10.31 -0.47 19.40
N ASN A 322 -9.79 -0.44 18.16
CA ASN A 322 -8.42 -0.04 17.83
C ASN A 322 -7.38 -0.58 18.82
N CYS A 323 -7.42 -1.88 19.10
CA CYS A 323 -6.55 -2.51 20.10
C CYS A 323 -5.05 -2.43 19.77
N LEU A 324 -4.71 -2.07 18.53
CA LEU A 324 -3.35 -1.82 18.07
C LEU A 324 -2.92 -0.34 18.19
N GLU A 325 -3.84 0.56 18.55
CA GLU A 325 -3.62 2.00 18.68
C GLU A 325 -2.99 2.62 17.43
N LEU A 326 -3.45 2.17 16.26
CA LEU A 326 -2.96 2.62 14.97
C LEU A 326 -3.74 3.84 14.51
N ASP A 327 -3.02 4.73 13.83
CA ASP A 327 -3.59 5.92 13.22
C ASP A 327 -2.74 6.33 12.02
N ALA A 328 -3.31 6.24 10.83
CA ALA A 328 -2.72 6.74 9.60
C ALA A 328 -3.61 7.80 8.95
N LYS A 329 -2.99 8.87 8.47
CA LYS A 329 -3.67 9.96 7.78
C LYS A 329 -3.58 9.77 6.27
N ILE A 330 -4.60 10.24 5.56
CA ILE A 330 -4.55 10.32 4.10
C ILE A 330 -3.40 11.27 3.72
N PRO A 331 -2.45 10.85 2.86
CA PRO A 331 -1.36 11.72 2.42
C PRO A 331 -1.88 12.95 1.70
N GLU A 332 -1.33 14.12 2.03
CA GLU A 332 -1.61 15.38 1.33
C GLU A 332 -0.71 15.56 0.09
N LYS A 333 0.42 14.85 0.06
CA LYS A 333 1.41 14.88 -1.03
C LYS A 333 1.47 13.53 -1.77
N PRO A 334 1.69 13.55 -3.09
CA PRO A 334 1.73 14.74 -3.94
C PRO A 334 0.34 15.37 -4.08
N PHE A 335 0.30 16.70 -4.23
CA PHE A 335 -0.92 17.38 -4.62
C PHE A 335 -1.07 17.27 -6.14
N VAL A 336 -2.13 16.59 -6.58
CA VAL A 336 -2.42 16.41 -8.00
C VAL A 336 -3.61 17.29 -8.38
N PRO A 337 -3.42 18.27 -9.28
CA PRO A 337 -4.51 19.14 -9.73
C PRO A 337 -5.50 18.34 -10.59
N PRO A 338 -6.82 18.55 -10.43
CA PRO A 338 -7.80 17.94 -11.31
C PRO A 338 -7.72 18.51 -12.73
N MET A 339 -8.15 17.72 -13.70
CA MET A 339 -8.46 18.17 -15.05
C MET A 339 -9.43 19.36 -14.99
N ALA A 340 -9.10 20.45 -15.69
CA ALA A 340 -9.90 21.68 -15.65
C ALA A 340 -10.96 21.75 -16.75
N LYS A 341 -10.68 21.14 -17.92
CA LYS A 341 -11.53 21.21 -19.10
C LYS A 341 -11.64 19.86 -19.77
N PHE A 342 -12.78 19.57 -20.39
CA PHE A 342 -13.00 18.40 -21.24
C PHE A 342 -13.65 18.83 -22.55
N ARG A 343 -13.08 18.42 -23.69
CA ARG A 343 -13.52 18.86 -25.03
C ARG A 343 -13.67 20.39 -25.18
N GLY A 344 -12.78 21.15 -24.55
CA GLY A 344 -12.74 22.62 -24.60
C GLY A 344 -13.58 23.36 -23.56
N GLU A 345 -14.54 22.67 -22.94
CA GLU A 345 -15.47 23.24 -21.95
C GLU A 345 -14.96 23.05 -20.52
N ASP A 346 -15.34 23.97 -19.62
CA ASP A 346 -14.99 23.87 -18.19
C ASP A 346 -15.64 22.63 -17.55
N LEU A 347 -14.85 21.91 -16.73
CA LEU A 347 -15.30 20.66 -16.12
C LEU A 347 -16.37 20.94 -15.05
N SER A 348 -17.58 20.43 -15.25
CA SER A 348 -18.65 20.42 -14.24
C SER A 348 -18.61 19.15 -13.39
N HIS A 349 -19.37 19.10 -12.29
CA HIS A 349 -19.46 17.88 -11.48
C HIS A 349 -20.16 16.75 -12.23
N GLU A 350 -21.18 17.07 -13.01
CA GLU A 350 -21.95 16.15 -13.83
C GLU A 350 -21.06 15.52 -14.92
N THR A 351 -20.31 16.36 -15.63
CA THR A 351 -19.32 15.91 -16.62
C THR A 351 -18.24 15.06 -15.97
N ALA A 352 -17.70 15.47 -14.81
CA ALA A 352 -16.66 14.70 -14.11
C ALA A 352 -17.15 13.31 -13.67
N GLU A 353 -18.38 13.19 -13.19
CA GLU A 353 -18.98 11.88 -12.90
C GLU A 353 -19.17 11.06 -14.17
N ASP A 354 -19.61 11.67 -15.28
CA ASP A 354 -19.76 10.98 -16.56
C ASP A 354 -18.41 10.50 -17.12
N LEU A 355 -17.31 11.23 -16.90
CA LEU A 355 -15.96 10.74 -17.21
C LEU A 355 -15.60 9.47 -16.45
N PHE A 356 -16.04 9.35 -15.19
CA PHE A 356 -15.90 8.10 -14.44
C PHE A 356 -16.83 7.00 -14.97
N VAL A 357 -18.09 7.32 -15.29
CA VAL A 357 -19.03 6.34 -15.88
C VAL A 357 -18.45 5.75 -17.17
N GLY A 358 -17.74 6.54 -17.97
CA GLY A 358 -16.92 6.05 -19.07
C GLY A 358 -17.73 5.30 -20.12
N TRP A 359 -17.38 4.04 -20.36
CA TRP A 359 -18.07 3.23 -21.37
C TRP A 359 -19.30 2.48 -20.87
N LEU A 360 -19.63 2.61 -19.59
CA LEU A 360 -20.74 1.86 -19.00
C LEU A 360 -22.06 2.25 -19.67
N GLY A 361 -22.77 1.25 -20.19
CA GLY A 361 -24.00 1.39 -20.98
C GLY A 361 -23.81 1.02 -22.45
N SER A 362 -22.64 1.33 -23.02
CA SER A 362 -22.20 0.77 -24.31
C SER A 362 -21.43 -0.54 -24.10
N LEU A 363 -20.68 -0.62 -23.01
CA LEU A 363 -20.05 -1.83 -22.46
C LEU A 363 -20.67 -2.17 -21.10
N ASP A 364 -20.38 -3.37 -20.60
CA ASP A 364 -20.79 -3.83 -19.27
C ASP A 364 -19.94 -3.24 -18.12
N TRP A 365 -18.97 -2.37 -18.45
CA TRP A 365 -18.07 -1.72 -17.48
C TRP A 365 -17.75 -0.28 -17.88
N SER A 366 -17.29 0.51 -16.90
CA SER A 366 -16.85 1.89 -17.16
C SER A 366 -15.47 1.92 -17.80
N TRP A 367 -14.53 1.22 -17.16
CA TRP A 367 -13.13 1.18 -17.55
C TRP A 367 -12.50 -0.17 -17.20
N ARG A 368 -11.50 -0.60 -17.98
CA ARG A 368 -10.58 -1.68 -17.62
C ARG A 368 -9.23 -1.09 -17.27
N VAL A 369 -8.65 -1.55 -16.17
CA VAL A 369 -7.32 -1.08 -15.75
C VAL A 369 -6.27 -1.66 -16.70
N VAL A 370 -5.45 -0.77 -17.25
CA VAL A 370 -4.29 -1.08 -18.08
C VAL A 370 -3.08 -1.33 -17.19
N ALA A 371 -2.83 -0.39 -16.28
CA ALA A 371 -1.72 -0.41 -15.36
C ALA A 371 -2.01 0.53 -14.18
N GLY A 372 -1.36 0.30 -13.05
CA GLY A 372 -1.37 1.29 -11.97
C GLY A 372 -0.08 1.33 -11.18
N GLN A 373 0.07 2.37 -10.36
CA GLN A 373 1.32 2.65 -9.66
C GLN A 373 1.47 1.83 -8.38
N ASN A 374 0.37 1.52 -7.68
CA ASN A 374 0.45 0.79 -6.43
C ASN A 374 0.13 -0.70 -6.66
N PRO A 375 1.14 -1.59 -6.63
CA PRO A 375 0.93 -3.00 -6.95
C PRO A 375 0.03 -3.72 -5.93
N ALA A 376 -0.18 -3.17 -4.73
CA ALA A 376 -1.07 -3.78 -3.74
C ALA A 376 -2.55 -3.66 -4.12
N TYR A 377 -2.92 -2.62 -4.88
CA TYR A 377 -4.32 -2.29 -5.20
C TYR A 377 -4.62 -2.23 -6.70
N ASP A 378 -3.59 -2.02 -7.54
CA ASP A 378 -3.77 -1.70 -8.96
C ASP A 378 -3.23 -2.79 -9.92
N GLN A 379 -2.65 -3.87 -9.41
CA GLN A 379 -2.05 -4.94 -10.21
C GLN A 379 -2.79 -6.28 -10.09
N PHE A 380 -4.12 -6.23 -10.09
CA PHE A 380 -4.94 -7.45 -10.13
C PHE A 380 -5.29 -7.85 -11.55
N PRO A 381 -5.18 -9.13 -11.94
CA PRO A 381 -5.66 -9.58 -13.23
C PRO A 381 -7.12 -9.22 -13.45
N CYS A 382 -7.47 -8.89 -14.69
CA CYS A 382 -8.85 -8.62 -15.10
C CYS A 382 -9.58 -7.62 -14.19
N GLN A 383 -8.98 -6.45 -13.99
CA GLN A 383 -9.52 -5.42 -13.11
C GLN A 383 -10.45 -4.47 -13.88
N TYR A 384 -11.74 -4.57 -13.60
CA TYR A 384 -12.81 -3.73 -14.11
C TYR A 384 -13.20 -2.67 -13.08
N GLN A 385 -13.55 -1.50 -13.57
CA GLN A 385 -14.12 -0.41 -12.78
C GLN A 385 -15.56 -0.16 -13.21
N LEU A 386 -16.46 -0.10 -12.23
CA LEU A 386 -17.86 0.25 -12.44
C LEU A 386 -18.16 1.54 -11.69
N PHE A 387 -18.56 2.58 -12.41
CA PHE A 387 -19.01 3.84 -11.84
C PHE A 387 -20.45 4.11 -12.30
N TYR A 388 -21.35 4.33 -11.34
CA TYR A 388 -22.76 4.49 -11.66
C TYR A 388 -23.51 5.30 -10.60
N ARG A 389 -24.62 5.89 -11.01
CA ARG A 389 -25.53 6.62 -10.12
C ARG A 389 -26.55 5.65 -9.55
N GLY A 390 -26.72 5.70 -8.22
CA GLY A 390 -27.70 4.89 -7.51
C GLY A 390 -29.10 5.49 -7.58
N LYS A 391 -30.09 4.73 -7.10
CA LYS A 391 -31.51 5.15 -7.06
C LYS A 391 -31.77 6.39 -6.20
N ALA A 392 -30.98 6.58 -5.14
CA ALA A 392 -31.13 7.75 -4.26
C ALA A 392 -30.54 9.00 -4.94
N LYS A 393 -31.17 10.15 -4.72
CA LYS A 393 -30.68 11.44 -5.23
C LYS A 393 -29.23 11.68 -4.77
N ASP A 394 -28.40 12.15 -5.69
CA ASP A 394 -26.97 12.45 -5.47
C ASP A 394 -26.15 11.24 -4.99
N SER A 395 -26.64 10.03 -5.25
CA SER A 395 -25.92 8.78 -4.95
C SER A 395 -25.02 8.40 -6.11
N PHE A 396 -23.71 8.34 -5.87
CA PHE A 396 -22.74 7.83 -6.83
C PHE A 396 -21.91 6.70 -6.19
N TRP A 397 -21.68 5.64 -6.95
CA TRP A 397 -21.04 4.40 -6.50
C TRP A 397 -19.86 4.05 -7.39
N TYR A 398 -18.83 3.49 -6.77
CA TYR A 398 -17.70 2.88 -7.44
C TYR A 398 -17.59 1.43 -6.98
N GLU A 399 -17.52 0.50 -7.93
CA GLU A 399 -17.32 -0.92 -7.63
C GLU A 399 -16.20 -1.50 -8.50
N PRO A 400 -14.97 -1.64 -7.96
CA PRO A 400 -13.94 -2.40 -8.63
C PRO A 400 -14.26 -3.90 -8.55
N VAL A 401 -14.07 -4.59 -9.67
CA VAL A 401 -14.23 -6.04 -9.82
C VAL A 401 -12.93 -6.59 -10.39
N PHE A 402 -12.28 -7.51 -9.69
CA PHE A 402 -10.94 -7.96 -10.06
C PHE A 402 -10.70 -9.42 -9.68
N GLN A 403 -9.79 -10.08 -10.38
CA GLN A 403 -9.37 -11.43 -10.03
C GLN A 403 -8.22 -11.42 -9.03
N VAL A 404 -8.22 -12.42 -8.15
CA VAL A 404 -7.13 -12.69 -7.23
C VAL A 404 -6.63 -14.10 -7.48
N LYS A 405 -5.34 -14.22 -7.82
CA LYS A 405 -4.61 -15.49 -7.78
C LYS A 405 -4.22 -15.74 -6.32
N THR A 406 -5.00 -16.57 -5.63
CA THR A 406 -4.78 -16.86 -4.20
C THR A 406 -3.42 -17.53 -3.98
N LEU A 407 -2.96 -17.53 -2.73
CA LEU A 407 -1.70 -18.19 -2.36
C LEU A 407 -1.72 -19.71 -2.61
N GLU A 408 -2.90 -20.32 -2.71
CA GLU A 408 -3.12 -21.72 -3.12
C GLU A 408 -3.22 -21.91 -4.64
N GLY A 409 -3.04 -20.85 -5.43
CA GLY A 409 -3.12 -20.90 -6.90
C GLY A 409 -4.54 -20.94 -7.46
N LYS A 410 -5.57 -20.72 -6.65
CA LYS A 410 -6.95 -20.58 -7.15
C LYS A 410 -7.17 -19.19 -7.70
N VAL A 411 -8.04 -19.06 -8.70
CA VAL A 411 -8.49 -17.75 -9.20
C VAL A 411 -9.89 -17.49 -8.65
N VAL A 412 -10.07 -16.35 -7.98
CA VAL A 412 -11.35 -15.92 -7.41
C VAL A 412 -11.66 -14.49 -7.81
N TRP A 413 -12.94 -14.18 -8.03
CA TRP A 413 -13.40 -12.81 -8.24
C TRP A 413 -13.63 -12.09 -6.91
N ARG A 414 -13.14 -10.87 -6.81
CA ARG A 414 -13.41 -9.95 -5.70
C ARG A 414 -14.12 -8.72 -6.23
N ARG A 415 -15.01 -8.19 -5.40
CA ARG A 415 -15.81 -7.00 -5.69
C ARG A 415 -15.89 -6.17 -4.42
N ARG A 416 -15.68 -4.86 -4.54
CA ARG A 416 -15.80 -3.91 -3.43
C ARG A 416 -16.83 -2.85 -3.79
N LYS A 417 -17.47 -2.27 -2.78
CA LYS A 417 -18.50 -1.26 -2.99
C LYS A 417 -18.19 0.02 -2.23
N TYR A 418 -17.73 1.02 -2.97
CA TYR A 418 -17.37 2.32 -2.46
C TYR A 418 -18.52 3.29 -2.64
N ARG A 419 -18.81 4.04 -1.57
CA ARG A 419 -19.62 5.24 -1.70
C ARG A 419 -18.74 6.37 -2.21
N VAL A 420 -19.21 7.07 -3.24
CA VAL A 420 -18.52 8.23 -3.81
C VAL A 420 -19.25 9.52 -3.43
N LYS A 421 -18.48 10.54 -3.08
CA LYS A 421 -18.97 11.91 -2.88
C LYS A 421 -18.13 12.89 -3.70
N ARG A 422 -18.78 13.90 -4.28
CA ARG A 422 -18.10 15.01 -4.94
C ARG A 422 -17.21 15.76 -3.95
N GLY A 423 -16.03 16.15 -4.40
CA GLY A 423 -15.22 17.17 -3.75
C GLY A 423 -15.75 18.58 -4.05
N LYS A 424 -15.10 19.61 -3.51
CA LYS A 424 -15.49 21.00 -3.77
C LYS A 424 -15.18 21.44 -5.20
N ILE A 425 -14.13 20.88 -5.79
CA ILE A 425 -13.67 21.21 -7.14
C ILE A 425 -14.10 20.06 -8.07
N PRO A 426 -14.73 20.34 -9.21
CA PRO A 426 -14.99 19.33 -10.24
C PRO A 426 -13.74 18.52 -10.58
N GLY A 427 -13.91 17.22 -10.84
CA GLY A 427 -12.79 16.29 -11.02
C GLY A 427 -12.14 15.80 -9.72
N THR A 428 -12.58 16.24 -8.54
CA THR A 428 -12.13 15.69 -7.24
C THR A 428 -13.26 14.99 -6.49
N PHE A 429 -12.94 13.90 -5.78
CA PHE A 429 -13.92 13.03 -5.14
C PHE A 429 -13.40 12.41 -3.84
N TYR A 430 -14.32 12.01 -2.97
CA TYR A 430 -14.05 11.25 -1.74
C TYR A 430 -14.72 9.89 -1.80
N PHE A 431 -13.93 8.83 -1.74
CA PHE A 431 -14.41 7.46 -1.75
C PHE A 431 -14.32 6.90 -0.33
N SER A 432 -15.30 6.09 0.07
CA SER A 432 -15.31 5.42 1.37
C SER A 432 -15.86 4.02 1.25
N VAL A 433 -15.17 3.05 1.86
CA VAL A 433 -15.55 1.63 1.87
C VAL A 433 -15.27 1.03 3.24
N LEU A 434 -16.11 0.09 3.67
CA LEU A 434 -15.75 -0.87 4.70
C LEU A 434 -15.31 -2.14 3.99
N ASP A 435 -14.00 -2.40 3.96
CA ASP A 435 -13.43 -3.56 3.30
C ASP A 435 -12.73 -4.45 4.35
N ASN A 436 -13.07 -5.74 4.36
CA ASN A 436 -12.48 -6.73 5.28
C ASN A 436 -12.47 -6.26 6.76
N GLY A 437 -13.51 -5.53 7.17
CA GLY A 437 -13.69 -5.02 8.53
C GLY A 437 -12.96 -3.72 8.83
N VAL A 438 -12.28 -3.11 7.86
CA VAL A 438 -11.55 -1.85 8.03
C VAL A 438 -12.12 -0.78 7.11
N VAL A 439 -12.40 0.40 7.65
CA VAL A 439 -12.82 1.54 6.83
C VAL A 439 -11.60 2.13 6.14
N SER A 440 -11.67 2.20 4.81
CA SER A 440 -10.75 3.02 4.02
C SER A 440 -11.46 4.26 3.51
N ASN A 441 -10.73 5.38 3.54
CA ASN A 441 -11.16 6.64 2.94
C ASN A 441 -10.09 7.12 1.97
N GLU A 442 -10.53 7.56 0.81
CA GLU A 442 -9.65 7.93 -0.30
C GLU A 442 -10.10 9.25 -0.92
N ARG A 443 -9.13 10.04 -1.35
CA ARG A 443 -9.33 11.23 -2.17
C ARG A 443 -8.88 10.89 -3.58
N TRP A 444 -9.81 10.97 -4.52
CA TRP A 444 -9.58 10.70 -5.93
C TRP A 444 -9.60 11.99 -6.75
N THR A 445 -8.77 12.02 -7.79
CA THR A 445 -8.65 13.12 -8.74
C THR A 445 -8.64 12.55 -10.16
N ILE A 446 -9.50 13.09 -11.03
CA ILE A 446 -9.42 12.86 -12.47
C ILE A 446 -8.27 13.72 -12.99
N VAL A 447 -7.20 13.07 -13.44
CA VAL A 447 -5.97 13.75 -13.86
C VAL A 447 -6.08 14.19 -15.31
N ASP A 448 -6.49 13.26 -16.17
CA ASP A 448 -6.79 13.49 -17.57
C ASP A 448 -7.67 12.35 -18.11
N VAL A 449 -8.51 12.65 -19.09
CA VAL A 449 -9.29 11.68 -19.87
C VAL A 449 -9.25 12.14 -21.31
N SER A 450 -8.87 11.23 -22.21
CA SER A 450 -8.90 11.45 -23.65
C SER A 450 -10.29 11.88 -24.12
N ASP A 451 -10.36 12.79 -25.11
CA ASP A 451 -11.64 13.34 -25.56
C ASP A 451 -12.54 12.26 -26.19
N ASP A 452 -11.97 11.18 -26.70
CA ASP A 452 -12.66 10.02 -27.29
C ASP A 452 -12.81 8.85 -26.32
N PHE A 453 -12.48 9.03 -25.03
CA PHE A 453 -12.50 7.98 -24.02
C PHE A 453 -11.61 6.75 -24.34
N SER A 454 -10.62 6.88 -25.23
CA SER A 454 -9.62 5.82 -25.48
C SER A 454 -8.78 5.48 -24.25
N TRP A 455 -8.60 6.43 -23.33
CA TRP A 455 -7.96 6.24 -22.02
C TRP A 455 -8.36 7.30 -20.99
N GLY A 456 -8.20 6.94 -19.71
CA GLY A 456 -8.32 7.84 -18.56
C GLY A 456 -7.25 7.55 -17.51
N LEU A 457 -6.76 8.60 -16.84
CA LEU A 457 -5.81 8.52 -15.73
C LEU A 457 -6.43 9.11 -14.46
N PHE A 458 -6.48 8.30 -13.41
CA PHE A 458 -7.09 8.66 -12.13
C PHE A 458 -6.07 8.51 -11.01
N HIS A 459 -5.89 9.54 -10.20
CA HIS A 459 -4.96 9.53 -9.06
C HIS A 459 -5.71 9.44 -7.74
N TYR A 460 -5.15 8.74 -6.75
CA TYR A 460 -5.73 8.63 -5.42
C TYR A 460 -4.70 8.72 -4.29
N ASN A 461 -5.13 9.34 -3.19
CA ASN A 461 -4.48 9.26 -1.88
C ASN A 461 -5.46 8.62 -0.90
N GLY A 462 -5.06 7.56 -0.22
CA GLY A 462 -5.93 6.78 0.67
C GLY A 462 -5.30 6.47 2.02
N ALA A 463 -6.16 6.13 2.98
CA ALA A 463 -5.73 5.57 4.24
C ALA A 463 -6.78 4.63 4.84
N ALA A 464 -6.30 3.44 5.24
CA ALA A 464 -6.98 2.57 6.17
C ALA A 464 -6.49 2.92 7.58
N ARG A 465 -7.02 4.02 8.11
CA ARG A 465 -6.50 4.72 9.29
C ARG A 465 -6.24 3.81 10.50
N VAL A 466 -7.21 2.98 10.85
CA VAL A 466 -7.15 2.08 12.02
C VAL A 466 -6.32 0.81 11.77
N ALA A 467 -5.96 0.55 10.52
CA ALA A 467 -4.93 -0.43 10.16
C ALA A 467 -3.54 0.22 10.06
N GLY A 468 -3.43 1.52 10.31
CA GLY A 468 -2.20 2.31 10.23
C GLY A 468 -1.57 2.34 8.83
N GLN A 469 -2.37 2.11 7.79
CA GLN A 469 -1.90 2.14 6.41
C GLN A 469 -2.30 3.44 5.74
N ALA A 470 -1.34 4.08 5.09
CA ALA A 470 -1.54 5.18 4.16
C ALA A 470 -0.92 4.80 2.82
N TYR A 471 -1.55 5.23 1.74
CA TYR A 471 -1.14 4.85 0.39
C TYR A 471 -1.50 5.93 -0.61
N THR A 472 -0.78 5.91 -1.72
CA THR A 472 -1.00 6.76 -2.88
C THR A 472 -0.91 5.89 -4.12
N GLY A 473 -1.52 6.31 -5.22
CA GLY A 473 -1.41 5.59 -6.48
C GLY A 473 -2.08 6.34 -7.62
N ALA A 474 -1.94 5.80 -8.81
CA ALA A 474 -2.71 6.20 -9.97
C ALA A 474 -3.04 4.98 -10.82
N VAL A 475 -4.21 5.02 -11.45
CA VAL A 475 -4.73 3.97 -12.31
C VAL A 475 -4.88 4.54 -13.71
N LEU A 476 -4.16 3.96 -14.66
CA LEU A 476 -4.38 4.13 -16.10
C LEU A 476 -5.40 3.11 -16.55
N ALA A 477 -6.44 3.56 -17.21
CA ALA A 477 -7.52 2.71 -17.67
C ALA A 477 -7.90 3.02 -19.12
N SER A 478 -8.43 2.01 -19.81
CA SER A 478 -8.91 2.08 -21.17
C SER A 478 -10.15 1.19 -21.32
N PRO A 479 -10.86 1.23 -22.45
CA PRO A 479 -12.13 0.50 -22.59
C PRO A 479 -11.90 -1.00 -22.67
N ASP A 480 -10.81 -1.42 -23.30
CA ASP A 480 -10.45 -2.80 -23.55
C ASP A 480 -9.31 -3.30 -22.64
N GLY A 481 -8.67 -2.42 -21.87
CA GLY A 481 -7.54 -2.74 -21.01
C GLY A 481 -6.21 -2.80 -21.77
N ALA A 482 -6.17 -2.35 -23.03
CA ALA A 482 -4.96 -2.17 -23.81
C ALA A 482 -4.27 -0.83 -23.47
N TYR A 483 -2.95 -0.79 -23.64
CA TYR A 483 -2.18 0.43 -23.43
C TYR A 483 -2.54 1.49 -24.49
N PRO A 484 -2.62 2.79 -24.14
CA PRO A 484 -2.94 3.83 -25.10
C PRO A 484 -1.99 3.87 -26.30
N ASP A 485 -2.51 4.26 -27.47
CA ASP A 485 -1.75 4.42 -28.71
C ASP A 485 -0.51 5.32 -28.53
N GLU A 486 0.53 5.08 -29.32
CA GLU A 486 1.77 5.89 -29.30
C GLU A 486 1.51 7.38 -29.54
N LYS A 487 0.46 7.74 -30.28
CA LYS A 487 0.04 9.13 -30.51
C LYS A 487 -0.33 9.87 -29.21
N GLU A 488 -0.80 9.13 -28.19
CA GLU A 488 -1.20 9.65 -26.87
C GLU A 488 -0.01 9.71 -25.88
N SER A 489 1.14 9.12 -26.22
CA SER A 489 2.30 8.97 -25.32
C SER A 489 2.72 10.28 -24.64
N LYS A 490 2.79 11.39 -25.38
CA LYS A 490 3.16 12.71 -24.82
C LYS A 490 2.12 13.24 -23.84
N ARG A 491 0.83 13.06 -24.14
CA ARG A 491 -0.28 13.50 -23.28
C ARG A 491 -0.31 12.67 -22.00
N LEU A 492 -0.15 11.35 -22.13
CA LEU A 492 -0.06 10.43 -21.01
C LEU A 492 1.15 10.74 -20.11
N ALA A 493 2.33 10.95 -20.69
CA ALA A 493 3.54 11.32 -19.95
C ALA A 493 3.36 12.63 -19.16
N SER A 494 2.73 13.65 -19.76
CA SER A 494 2.40 14.90 -19.06
C SER A 494 1.38 14.69 -17.94
N ALA A 495 0.39 13.82 -18.13
CA ALA A 495 -0.58 13.48 -17.09
C ALA A 495 0.08 12.73 -15.92
N LEU A 496 0.97 11.78 -16.18
CA LEU A 496 1.75 11.07 -15.16
C LEU A 496 2.69 12.01 -14.39
N GLU A 497 3.31 12.97 -15.08
CA GLU A 497 4.17 13.97 -14.44
C GLU A 497 3.41 14.83 -13.41
N LYS A 498 2.15 15.19 -13.69
CA LYS A 498 1.28 15.88 -12.71
C LYS A 498 1.04 15.05 -11.45
N CYS A 499 1.04 13.72 -11.57
CA CYS A 499 0.97 12.80 -10.43
C CYS A 499 2.31 12.65 -9.69
N GLY A 500 3.41 13.15 -10.27
CA GLY A 500 4.76 12.81 -9.83
C GLY A 500 5.06 11.32 -10.01
N ILE A 501 4.51 10.68 -11.04
CA ILE A 501 4.71 9.27 -11.36
C ILE A 501 5.45 9.18 -12.69
N LYS A 502 6.34 8.19 -12.80
CA LYS A 502 7.00 7.84 -14.05
C LYS A 502 6.36 6.61 -14.67
N GLU A 503 6.40 6.50 -15.99
CA GLU A 503 5.81 5.37 -16.71
C GLU A 503 6.43 4.02 -16.30
N TRP A 504 7.71 4.02 -15.95
CA TRP A 504 8.42 2.84 -15.45
C TRP A 504 7.97 2.39 -14.05
N GLU A 505 7.20 3.21 -13.32
CA GLU A 505 6.58 2.84 -12.04
C GLU A 505 5.21 2.16 -12.21
N LEU A 506 4.65 2.15 -13.42
CA LEU A 506 3.34 1.54 -13.66
C LEU A 506 3.46 0.01 -13.78
N PHE A 507 2.66 -0.71 -13.01
CA PHE A 507 2.54 -2.16 -13.08
C PHE A 507 1.39 -2.52 -14.02
N THR A 508 1.71 -3.18 -15.13
CA THR A 508 0.71 -3.61 -16.11
C THR A 508 -0.18 -4.70 -15.53
N VAL A 509 -1.48 -4.60 -15.81
CA VAL A 509 -2.49 -5.60 -15.46
C VAL A 509 -2.58 -6.68 -16.54
N ASP A 510 -2.62 -7.93 -16.10
CA ASP A 510 -2.89 -9.07 -16.98
C ASP A 510 -4.39 -9.14 -17.31
N ASN A 511 -4.73 -8.81 -18.56
CA ASN A 511 -6.10 -8.70 -19.07
C ASN A 511 -6.48 -9.86 -20.02
N CYS A 512 -5.67 -10.92 -20.10
CA CYS A 512 -5.76 -11.96 -21.13
C CYS A 512 -6.79 -13.08 -20.86
N SER A 513 -7.29 -13.27 -19.64
CA SER A 513 -8.10 -14.45 -19.28
C SER A 513 -9.23 -14.13 -18.29
N CYS A 514 -10.17 -13.30 -18.74
CA CYS A 514 -11.25 -12.78 -17.91
C CYS A 514 -12.56 -13.54 -18.17
N GLN A 515 -12.74 -14.67 -17.49
CA GLN A 515 -13.95 -15.48 -17.61
C GLN A 515 -15.04 -15.00 -16.64
N ASP A 516 -16.23 -14.76 -17.19
CA ASP A 516 -17.48 -14.45 -16.48
C ASP A 516 -17.33 -13.41 -15.35
N PRO A 517 -16.85 -12.18 -15.64
CA PRO A 517 -16.70 -11.15 -14.62
C PRO A 517 -18.08 -10.77 -14.03
N PRO A 518 -18.23 -10.67 -12.70
CA PRO A 518 -19.52 -10.38 -12.06
C PRO A 518 -19.84 -8.87 -12.13
N LEU A 519 -20.20 -8.38 -13.31
CA LEU A 519 -20.37 -6.95 -13.62
C LEU A 519 -21.79 -6.39 -13.44
N GLY A 520 -22.72 -7.20 -12.92
CA GLY A 520 -24.11 -6.77 -12.75
C GLY A 520 -24.26 -5.49 -11.90
N LEU A 521 -25.16 -4.60 -12.31
CA LEU A 521 -25.50 -3.37 -11.59
C LEU A 521 -26.78 -3.55 -10.75
N PRO A 522 -26.94 -2.78 -9.66
CA PRO A 522 -28.22 -2.70 -8.96
C PRO A 522 -29.34 -2.20 -9.86
N GLU A 523 -30.54 -2.74 -9.68
CA GLU A 523 -31.74 -2.29 -10.39
C GLU A 523 -32.04 -0.81 -10.12
N GLY A 524 -32.38 -0.08 -11.18
CA GLY A 524 -32.67 1.36 -11.11
C GLY A 524 -31.42 2.26 -11.05
N SER A 525 -30.23 1.71 -11.31
CA SER A 525 -29.03 2.52 -11.54
C SER A 525 -29.16 3.37 -12.81
N SER A 526 -28.66 4.60 -12.77
CA SER A 526 -28.52 5.45 -13.96
C SER A 526 -27.04 5.66 -14.32
N LEU A 527 -26.79 5.89 -15.61
CA LEU A 527 -25.45 5.98 -16.18
C LEU A 527 -25.13 7.45 -16.45
N HIS A 528 -24.84 7.81 -17.69
CA HIS A 528 -24.55 9.19 -18.10
C HIS A 528 -25.72 10.16 -17.84
N SER A 529 -25.36 11.43 -17.61
CA SER A 529 -26.33 12.51 -17.32
C SER A 529 -26.10 13.77 -18.16
N ALA A 530 -24.89 14.00 -18.64
CA ALA A 530 -24.47 15.16 -19.43
C ALA A 530 -23.79 14.76 -20.75
N ILE A 531 -23.05 13.64 -20.79
CA ILE A 531 -22.35 13.17 -22.00
C ILE A 531 -23.21 12.13 -22.71
N ASP A 532 -23.47 12.34 -24.01
CA ASP A 532 -24.05 11.29 -24.86
C ASP A 532 -22.92 10.46 -25.48
N VAL A 533 -22.77 9.21 -25.03
CA VAL A 533 -21.73 8.27 -25.51
C VAL A 533 -22.24 7.42 -26.68
N LYS A 534 -23.55 7.49 -27.03
CA LYS A 534 -24.18 6.57 -27.99
C LYS A 534 -23.67 6.67 -29.43
N ASP A 535 -22.99 7.76 -29.80
CA ASP A 535 -22.53 8.00 -31.18
C ASP A 535 -21.04 7.73 -31.41
N GLN A 536 -20.27 7.34 -30.39
CA GLN A 536 -18.89 6.93 -30.58
C GLN A 536 -18.83 5.43 -30.90
N LYS A 537 -18.86 5.10 -32.19
CA LYS A 537 -18.59 3.72 -32.66
C LYS A 537 -17.18 3.31 -32.21
N TRP A 538 -17.10 2.53 -31.14
CA TRP A 538 -15.90 1.78 -30.79
C TRP A 538 -15.70 0.70 -31.86
N ASN A 539 -14.89 1.01 -32.86
CA ASN A 539 -14.39 0.00 -33.78
C ASN A 539 -13.21 -0.68 -33.08
N SER A 540 -13.44 -1.86 -32.53
CA SER A 540 -12.36 -2.74 -32.07
C SER A 540 -11.43 -3.03 -33.25
N THR A 541 -10.24 -2.45 -33.27
CA THR A 541 -9.15 -2.86 -34.17
C THR A 541 -8.25 -3.87 -33.50
#